data_AF-A0A5J4EBX3-F1
#
_entry.id   AF-A0A5J4EBX3-F1
#
_cell.length_a   1.000
_cell.length_b   1.000
_cell.length_c   1.000
_cell.angle_alpha   90.00
_cell.angle_beta   90.00
_cell.angle_gamma   90.00
#
_symmetry.space_group_name_H-M   'P 1'
#
loop_
_entity.id
_entity.type
_entity.pdbx_description
1 polymer ?
#
loop_
_entity_poly.entity_id
_entity_poly.type
_entity_poly.pdbx_seq_one_letter_code
_entity_poly.pdbx_strand_id
1 'polypeptide(L)' 'MNVYLRKVDDTRLGIFKNRVRVSPGSHVLLVDCEVEDAGGTSRYVLNVTTVAGVDYRLQAVLASGNRRCSAVEMVENPH' A
#
# COMPACT_ATOMS: atom_id res chain seq x y z
N MET A 1 13.43 -1.68 -1.48
CA MET A 1 12.18 -1.75 -0.68
C MET A 1 10.99 -1.66 -1.60
N ASN A 2 10.05 -2.58 -1.45
CA ASN A 2 8.91 -2.70 -2.34
C ASN A 2 7.60 -2.72 -1.56
N VAL A 3 6.56 -2.10 -2.14
CA VAL A 3 5.20 -2.10 -1.60
C VAL A 3 4.26 -2.65 -2.65
N TYR A 4 3.47 -3.65 -2.26
CA TYR A 4 2.65 -4.43 -3.17
C TYR A 4 1.20 -4.46 -2.71
N LEU A 5 0.30 -3.87 -3.50
CA LEU A 5 -1.12 -4.05 -3.29
C LEU A 5 -1.54 -5.46 -3.71
N ARG A 6 -2.15 -6.20 -2.79
CA ARG A 6 -2.57 -7.60 -2.96
C ARG A 6 -4.08 -7.74 -3.14
N LYS A 7 -4.86 -6.90 -2.47
CA LYS A 7 -6.33 -6.98 -2.47
C LYS A 7 -6.92 -5.58 -2.33
N VAL A 8 -8.02 -5.32 -3.03
CA VAL A 8 -8.91 -4.18 -2.82
C VAL A 8 -10.30 -4.74 -2.56
N ASP A 9 -10.89 -4.39 -1.42
CA ASP A 9 -12.18 -4.90 -0.94
C ASP A 9 -12.21 -6.41 -0.92
N ASP A 10 -12.89 -7.07 -1.85
CA ASP A 10 -12.88 -8.54 -2.01
C ASP A 10 -12.13 -9.05 -3.25
N THR A 11 -11.56 -8.14 -4.02
CA THR A 11 -10.86 -8.43 -5.28
C THR A 11 -9.36 -8.58 -5.06
N ARG A 12 -8.84 -9.79 -5.30
CA ARG A 12 -7.38 -10.04 -5.32
C ARG A 12 -6.76 -9.46 -6.58
N LEU A 13 -5.67 -8.72 -6.42
CA LEU A 13 -4.85 -8.24 -7.52
C LEU A 13 -3.72 -9.26 -7.77
N GLY A 14 -3.70 -9.87 -8.95
CA GLY A 14 -2.71 -10.89 -9.31
C GLY A 14 -1.30 -10.36 -9.59
N ILE A 15 -1.08 -9.04 -9.50
CA ILE A 15 0.16 -8.38 -9.93
C ILE A 15 0.61 -7.41 -8.83
N PHE A 16 1.92 -7.32 -8.62
CA PHE A 16 2.65 -6.35 -7.80
C PHE A 16 2.38 -4.90 -8.24
N LYS A 17 1.20 -4.35 -7.97
CA LYS A 17 0.86 -2.96 -8.25
C LYS A 17 1.17 -2.10 -7.03
N ASN A 18 1.94 -1.04 -7.21
CA ASN A 18 2.16 0.01 -6.19
C ASN A 18 1.23 1.23 -6.40
N ARG A 19 0.50 1.27 -7.53
CA ARG A 19 -0.51 2.28 -7.85
C ARG A 19 -1.90 1.69 -7.72
N VAL A 20 -2.78 2.44 -7.06
CA VAL A 20 -4.14 2.04 -6.73
C VAL A 20 -5.09 3.03 -7.39
N ARG A 21 -5.79 2.61 -8.44
CA ARG A 21 -6.89 3.38 -9.01
C ARG A 21 -8.18 2.68 -8.63
N VAL A 22 -8.86 3.23 -7.64
CA VAL A 22 -10.14 2.74 -7.12
C VAL A 22 -11.21 3.80 -7.33
N SER A 23 -12.47 3.37 -7.36
CA SER A 23 -13.60 4.30 -7.36
C SER A 23 -13.54 5.20 -6.12
N PRO A 24 -14.21 6.35 -6.13
CA PRO A 24 -14.44 7.11 -4.91
C PRO A 24 -15.25 6.28 -3.91
N GLY A 25 -14.89 6.33 -2.63
CA GLY A 25 -15.56 5.58 -1.58
C GLY A 25 -14.61 5.04 -0.51
N SER A 26 -15.15 4.19 0.37
CA SER A 26 -14.38 3.49 1.39
C SER A 26 -13.93 2.14 0.87
N HIS A 27 -12.65 1.84 1.07
CA HIS A 27 -12.02 0.61 0.59
C HIS A 27 -11.17 -0.05 1.66
N VAL A 28 -11.10 -1.37 1.61
CA VAL A 28 -10.18 -2.18 2.43
C VAL A 28 -9.06 -2.71 1.55
N LEU A 29 -7.83 -2.28 1.81
CA LEU A 29 -6.66 -2.71 1.05
C LEU A 29 -5.87 -3.75 1.83
N LEU A 30 -5.41 -4.81 1.16
CA LEU A 30 -4.38 -5.70 1.69
C LEU A 30 -3.06 -5.39 1.00
N VAL A 31 -2.04 -5.03 1.76
CA VAL A 31 -0.75 -4.60 1.24
C VAL A 31 0.39 -5.40 1.87
N ASP A 32 1.33 -5.83 1.04
CA ASP A 32 2.59 -6.43 1.48
C ASP A 32 3.71 -5.38 1.35
N CYS A 33 4.55 -5.26 2.37
CA CYS A 33 5.72 -4.39 2.41
C CYS A 33 6.97 -5.24 2.58
N GLU A 34 7.88 -5.16 1.62
CA GLU A 34 9.09 -5.96 1.55
C GLU A 34 10.34 -5.08 1.69
N VAL A 35 11.18 -5.43 2.66
CA VAL A 35 12.50 -4.81 2.85
C VAL A 35 13.55 -5.83 2.43
N GLU A 36 14.12 -5.62 1.23
CA GLU A 36 15.06 -6.55 0.58
C GLU A 36 16.25 -6.92 1.48
N ASP A 37 16.88 -5.93 2.11
CA ASP A 37 18.06 -6.15 2.98
C ASP A 37 17.76 -6.92 4.28
N ALA A 38 16.49 -6.99 4.68
CA ALA A 38 16.06 -7.66 5.91
C ALA A 38 15.37 -9.00 5.65
N GLY A 39 15.15 -9.38 4.39
CA GLY A 39 14.48 -10.63 4.01
C GLY A 39 13.06 -10.80 4.53
N GLY A 40 12.44 -9.71 5.01
CA GLY A 40 11.16 -9.74 5.71
C GLY A 40 10.04 -9.08 4.91
N THR A 41 8.95 -9.81 4.70
CA THR A 41 7.68 -9.26 4.21
C THR A 41 6.72 -9.06 5.38
N SER A 42 6.21 -7.84 5.55
CA SER A 42 5.14 -7.52 6.51
C SER A 42 3.84 -7.24 5.76
N ARG A 43 2.71 -7.70 6.30
CA ARG A 43 1.38 -7.52 5.69
C ARG A 43 0.53 -6.56 6.51
N TYR A 44 -0.18 -5.68 5.81
CA TYR A 44 -1.01 -4.63 6.38
C TYR A 44 -2.41 -4.63 5.78
N VAL A 45 -3.41 -4.35 6.61
CA VAL A 45 -4.77 -4.06 6.19
C VAL A 45 -4.99 -2.56 6.37
N LEU A 46 -5.36 -1.86 5.31
CA LEU A 46 -5.61 -0.41 5.33
C LEU A 46 -7.09 -0.16 5.06
N ASN A 47 -7.75 0.56 5.95
CA ASN A 47 -9.06 1.14 5.69
C ASN A 47 -8.84 2.56 5.14
N VAL A 48 -9.21 2.80 3.89
CA VAL A 48 -8.95 4.06 3.21
C VAL A 48 -10.23 4.64 2.63
N THR A 49 -10.26 5.96 2.46
CA THR A 49 -11.31 6.66 1.75
C THR A 49 -10.69 7.43 0.59
N THR A 50 -11.20 7.19 -0.62
CA THR A 50 -10.75 7.85 -1.85
C THR A 50 -11.81 8.82 -2.35
N VAL A 51 -11.37 9.96 -2.90
CA VAL A 51 -12.25 10.92 -3.56
C VAL A 51 -12.04 10.92 -5.08
N ALA A 52 -13.03 11.41 -5.82
CA ALA A 52 -12.97 11.49 -7.27
C ALA A 52 -11.87 12.47 -7.74
N GLY A 53 -11.16 12.09 -8.79
CA GLY A 53 -10.16 12.95 -9.44
C GLY A 53 -8.80 13.02 -8.74
N VAL A 54 -8.59 12.26 -7.65
CA VAL A 54 -7.30 12.20 -6.95
C VAL A 54 -6.61 10.88 -7.27
N ASP A 55 -5.34 10.97 -7.70
CA ASP A 55 -4.47 9.81 -7.83
C ASP A 55 -3.76 9.55 -6.49
N TYR A 56 -3.77 8.29 -6.04
CA TYR A 56 -3.14 7.88 -4.79
C TYR A 56 -2.00 6.89 -5.04
N ARG A 57 -1.05 6.86 -4.11
CA ARG A 57 0.03 5.86 -4.05
C ARG A 57 0.16 5.27 -2.66
N LEU A 58 0.69 4.06 -2.59
CA LEU A 58 1.06 3.43 -1.32
C LEU A 58 2.51 3.81 -0.98
N GLN A 59 2.72 4.28 0.25
CA GLN A 59 4.01 4.65 0.78
C GLN A 59 4.32 3.81 2.02
N ALA A 60 5.47 3.17 2.05
CA ALA A 60 5.93 2.47 3.23
C ALA A 60 6.59 3.43 4.22
N VAL A 61 6.26 3.24 5.49
CA VAL A 61 6.89 3.89 6.63
C VAL A 61 7.86 2.90 7.25
N LEU A 62 9.11 3.32 7.44
CA LEU A 62 10.16 2.48 8.00
C LEU A 62 10.24 2.64 9.52
N ALA A 63 10.52 1.53 10.21
CA ALA A 63 10.90 1.57 11.62
C ALA A 63 12.33 2.13 11.77
N SER A 64 12.65 2.64 12.96
CA SER A 64 14.00 3.11 13.31
C SER A 64 15.06 2.06 12.95
N GLY A 65 16.04 2.46 12.16
CA GLY A 65 17.08 1.56 11.63
C GLY A 65 16.80 0.96 10.25
N ASN A 66 15.67 1.30 9.61
CA ASN A 66 15.34 0.99 8.20
C ASN A 66 15.31 -0.51 7.83
N ARG A 67 15.29 -1.42 8.81
CA ARG A 67 15.30 -2.88 8.58
C ARG A 67 13.91 -3.51 8.46
N ARG A 68 12.85 -2.73 8.68
CA ARG A 68 11.49 -3.24 8.62
C ARG A 68 10.53 -2.10 8.28
N CYS A 69 9.47 -2.43 7.54
CA CYS A 69 8.30 -1.57 7.48
C CYS A 69 7.62 -1.54 8.86
N SER A 70 7.35 -0.35 9.38
CA SER A 70 6.51 -0.17 10.56
C SER A 70 5.04 -0.07 10.14
N ALA A 71 4.77 0.64 9.04
CA ALA A 71 3.43 0.84 8.49
C ALA A 71 3.46 1.01 6.96
N VAL A 72 2.27 1.01 6.37
CA VAL A 72 2.03 1.48 5.00
C VAL A 72 0.91 2.50 5.06
N GLU A 73 1.06 3.60 4.35
CA GLU A 73 0.09 4.68 4.25
C GLU A 73 -0.34 4.88 2.80
N MET A 74 -1.57 5.33 2.61
CA MET A 74 -2.04 5.81 1.32
C MET A 74 -1.93 7.33 1.29
N VAL A 75 -1.16 7.85 0.34
CA VAL A 75 -0.91 9.29 0.19
C VAL A 75 -1.33 9.73 -1.21
N GLU A 76 -1.72 10.99 -1.34
CA GLU A 76 -1.96 11.61 -2.65
C GLU A 76 -0.65 11.57 -3.46
N ASN A 77 -0.76 11.24 -4.74
CA ASN A 77 0.38 11.21 -5.63
C ASN A 77 0.54 12.60 -6.27
N PRO A 78 1.57 13.38 -5.90
CA PRO A 78 1.81 14.66 -6.56
C PRO A 78 2.10 14.41 -8.05
N HIS A 79 1.43 15.18 -8.91
CA HIS A 79 1.65 15.21 -10.35
C HIS A 79 3.04 15.77 -10.69
#